data_AF-A0A3D5IZC3-F1
#
_entry.id   AF-A0A3D5IZC3-F1
#
_cell.length_a   1.000
_cell.length_b   1.000
_cell.length_c   1.000
_cell.angle_alpha   90.00
_cell.angle_beta   90.00
_cell.angle_gamma   90.00
#
_symmetry.space_group_name_H-M   'P 1'
#
loop_
_entity.id
_entity.type
_entity.pdbx_description
1 polymer ?
#
loop_
_entity_poly.entity_id
_entity_poly.type
_entity_poly.pdbx_seq_one_letter_code
_entity_poly.pdbx_strand_id
1 'polypeptide(L)'
;MKKILFLSLAFLIFSCKSELKKENNDLADFNLYLQTKEDIDTIMITDISQNREVHKIAYKDTIKINFKDSINDLYNVWFFKNGKMVSSPMQYSQLWLNGKNIEIKGTIDKKLIIDTIIGSDLYYNTKRYQTEYKSLYKTNADSSEINTFLLKNIQDNFDNPFSLPIMSTYIFRNQNNKSKLKELHQLVNKQSDLLKNHSFFNYHKELEKKLRITELDIDSLDLQQKT
;
A
#
# COMPACT_ATOMS: atom_id res chain seq x y z
N MET A 1 32.60 4.31 77.05
CA MET A 1 33.77 4.13 76.15
C MET A 1 33.42 3.11 75.07
N LYS A 2 33.96 3.23 73.84
CA LYS A 2 34.26 2.16 72.84
C LYS A 2 33.25 0.98 72.69
N LYS A 3 32.70 0.59 71.53
CA LYS A 3 32.96 0.91 70.11
C LYS A 3 31.74 0.50 69.25
N ILE A 4 31.50 1.28 68.19
CA ILE A 4 31.09 0.91 66.82
C ILE A 4 30.79 -0.59 66.55
N LEU A 5 29.59 -0.88 66.02
CA LEU A 5 29.47 -1.58 64.74
C LEU A 5 28.20 -1.16 63.98
N PHE A 6 28.37 -0.30 62.97
CA PHE A 6 27.40 -0.16 61.89
C PHE A 6 27.45 -1.45 61.06
N LEU A 7 26.31 -2.12 60.86
CA LEU A 7 26.19 -3.10 59.78
C LEU A 7 24.98 -2.74 58.91
N SER A 8 25.29 -2.29 57.69
CA SER A 8 24.36 -1.84 56.68
C SER A 8 23.45 -2.97 56.21
N LEU A 9 22.16 -2.88 56.52
CA LEU A 9 21.13 -3.70 55.90
C LEU A 9 20.79 -3.15 54.50
N ALA A 10 21.78 -3.13 53.61
CA ALA A 10 21.57 -2.94 52.19
C ALA A 10 20.94 -4.22 51.63
N PHE A 11 19.62 -4.35 51.81
CA PHE A 11 18.87 -5.43 51.19
C PHE A 11 19.07 -5.32 49.68
N LEU A 12 19.74 -6.32 49.13
CA LEU A 12 20.04 -6.45 47.71
C LEU A 12 18.72 -6.38 46.96
N ILE A 13 18.46 -5.23 46.34
CA ILE A 13 17.54 -5.15 45.22
C ILE A 13 18.21 -5.96 44.11
N PHE A 14 17.96 -7.27 44.10
CA PHE A 14 18.16 -8.13 42.95
C PHE A 14 17.17 -7.68 41.88
N SER A 15 17.46 -6.51 41.33
CA SER A 15 17.01 -6.12 40.01
C SER A 15 17.67 -7.11 39.07
N CYS A 16 16.99 -8.24 38.85
CA CYS A 16 17.02 -8.90 37.57
C CYS A 16 16.51 -7.90 36.53
N LYS A 17 17.38 -6.94 36.17
CA LYS A 17 17.62 -6.69 34.76
C LYS A 17 18.06 -8.03 34.19
N SER A 18 17.08 -8.82 33.77
CA SER A 18 17.24 -9.45 32.49
C SER A 18 17.64 -8.32 31.56
N GLU A 19 18.91 -8.30 31.18
CA GLU A 19 19.26 -7.69 29.92
C GLU A 19 18.36 -8.41 28.92
N LEU A 20 17.30 -7.71 28.50
CA LEU A 20 16.60 -8.02 27.28
C LEU A 20 17.70 -8.04 26.25
N LYS A 21 18.20 -9.24 25.94
CA LYS A 21 19.02 -9.47 24.77
C LYS A 21 18.26 -8.77 23.68
N LYS A 22 18.83 -7.69 23.13
CA LYS A 22 18.39 -7.20 21.84
C LYS A 22 18.53 -8.43 20.95
N GLU A 23 17.41 -9.06 20.62
CA GLU A 23 17.36 -9.88 19.43
C GLU A 23 17.90 -8.97 18.35
N ASN A 24 19.06 -9.33 17.84
CA ASN A 24 19.57 -8.75 16.61
C ASN A 24 18.65 -9.33 15.54
N ASN A 25 17.45 -8.75 15.46
CA ASN A 25 16.47 -9.06 14.44
C ASN A 25 17.08 -8.53 13.15
N ASP A 26 17.81 -9.42 12.50
CA ASP A 26 18.36 -9.30 11.16
C ASP A 26 17.16 -9.27 10.20
N LEU A 27 16.47 -8.12 10.20
CA LEU A 27 15.31 -7.87 9.37
C LEU A 27 15.80 -7.58 7.96
N ALA A 28 15.27 -8.35 7.02
CA ALA A 28 15.37 -8.01 5.61
C ALA A 28 14.51 -6.78 5.29
N ASP A 29 14.47 -6.31 4.05
CA ASP A 29 13.58 -5.20 3.66
C ASP A 29 12.10 -5.55 3.84
N PHE A 30 11.74 -6.81 3.59
CA PHE A 30 10.40 -7.37 3.72
C PHE A 30 10.45 -8.67 4.53
N ASN A 31 9.70 -8.71 5.63
CA ASN A 31 9.65 -9.81 6.59
C ASN A 31 8.19 -10.22 6.77
N LEU A 32 7.89 -11.50 6.57
CA LEU A 32 6.52 -12.01 6.51
C LEU A 32 6.40 -13.22 7.44
N TYR A 33 5.55 -13.09 8.45
CA TYR A 33 5.30 -14.07 9.49
C TYR A 33 3.86 -14.55 9.34
N LEU A 34 3.69 -15.82 8.97
CA LEU A 34 2.40 -16.37 8.58
C LEU A 34 2.08 -17.66 9.32
N GLN A 35 0.82 -17.74 9.75
CA GLN A 35 0.21 -18.97 10.25
C GLN A 35 -0.73 -19.52 9.19
N THR A 36 -0.74 -20.83 8.97
CA THR A 36 -1.63 -21.47 8.00
C THR A 36 -2.00 -22.89 8.44
N LYS A 37 -3.19 -23.34 8.05
CA LYS A 37 -3.55 -24.77 7.99
C LYS A 37 -3.63 -25.28 6.56
N GLU A 38 -3.44 -24.39 5.58
CA GLU A 38 -3.33 -24.74 4.18
C GLU A 38 -1.92 -25.22 3.86
N ASP A 39 -1.85 -26.40 3.27
CA ASP A 39 -0.66 -26.99 2.67
C ASP A 39 -0.31 -26.18 1.40
N ILE A 40 0.71 -25.32 1.52
CA ILE A 40 1.20 -24.36 0.52
C ILE A 40 2.67 -24.68 0.25
N ASP A 41 3.00 -24.89 -1.02
CA ASP A 41 4.36 -25.24 -1.45
C ASP A 41 5.19 -24.04 -1.92
N THR A 42 4.56 -22.96 -2.40
CA THR A 42 5.28 -21.78 -2.92
C THR A 42 4.56 -20.47 -2.63
N ILE A 43 5.34 -19.44 -2.33
CA ILE A 43 4.89 -18.05 -2.29
C ILE A 43 5.55 -17.25 -3.43
N MET A 44 4.80 -16.31 -4.00
CA MET A 44 5.32 -15.32 -4.94
C MET A 44 5.00 -13.91 -4.45
N ILE A 45 6.03 -13.08 -4.33
CA ILE A 45 5.92 -11.67 -3.93
C ILE A 45 6.44 -10.84 -5.09
N THR A 46 5.64 -9.87 -5.56
CA THR A 46 5.94 -9.11 -6.76
C THR A 46 5.34 -7.71 -6.73
N ASP A 47 6.00 -6.73 -7.35
CA ASP A 47 5.39 -5.42 -7.59
C ASP A 47 4.17 -5.53 -8.52
N ILE A 48 3.28 -4.53 -8.52
CA ILE A 48 2.04 -4.59 -9.31
C ILE A 48 2.28 -4.71 -10.83
N SER A 49 3.38 -4.17 -11.33
CA SER A 49 3.80 -4.28 -12.73
C SER A 49 4.65 -5.53 -13.05
N GLN A 50 5.04 -6.30 -12.03
CA GLN A 50 5.79 -7.55 -12.15
C GLN A 50 7.11 -7.44 -12.93
N ASN A 51 7.76 -6.28 -12.87
CA ASN A 51 8.91 -5.95 -13.72
C ASN A 51 10.12 -5.39 -12.96
N ARG A 52 9.95 -4.87 -11.74
CA ARG A 52 11.04 -4.35 -10.90
C ARG A 52 11.52 -5.42 -9.96
N GLU A 53 10.60 -6.06 -9.26
CA GLU A 53 10.95 -7.10 -8.32
C GLU A 53 9.94 -8.24 -8.28
N VAL A 54 10.48 -9.46 -8.36
CA VAL A 54 9.73 -10.72 -8.44
C VAL A 54 10.50 -11.79 -7.67
N HIS A 55 9.95 -12.22 -6.55
CA HIS A 55 10.48 -13.32 -5.75
C HIS A 55 9.51 -14.49 -5.78
N LYS A 56 9.99 -15.68 -6.17
CA LYS A 56 9.25 -16.94 -6.09
C LYS A 56 10.08 -17.93 -5.28
N ILE A 57 9.59 -18.30 -4.09
CA ILE A 57 10.35 -19.08 -3.11
C ILE A 57 9.46 -20.16 -2.46
N ALA A 58 10.09 -21.22 -1.94
CA ALA A 58 9.39 -22.23 -1.15
C ALA A 58 8.75 -21.58 0.10
N TYR A 59 7.52 -21.97 0.42
CA TYR A 59 6.80 -21.43 1.57
C TYR A 59 7.46 -21.82 2.90
N LYS A 60 7.42 -20.90 3.86
CA LYS A 60 7.82 -21.05 5.26
C LYS A 60 6.99 -20.11 6.11
N ASP A 61 6.76 -20.46 7.38
CA ASP A 61 6.05 -19.61 8.35
C ASP A 61 6.76 -18.28 8.63
N THR A 62 8.06 -18.20 8.36
CA THR A 62 8.84 -16.95 8.37
C THR A 62 9.62 -16.83 7.06
N ILE A 63 9.37 -15.74 6.35
CA ILE A 63 9.95 -15.37 5.08
C ILE A 63 10.67 -14.02 5.25
N LYS A 64 11.89 -13.92 4.74
CA LYS A 64 12.71 -12.70 4.74
C LYS A 64 13.24 -12.47 3.33
N ILE A 65 13.08 -11.25 2.82
CA ILE A 65 13.41 -10.89 1.44
C ILE A 65 14.01 -9.48 1.41
N ASN A 66 15.19 -9.36 0.80
CA ASN A 66 15.78 -8.07 0.44
C ASN A 66 15.35 -7.72 -0.98
N PHE A 67 14.91 -6.49 -1.20
CA PHE A 67 14.41 -6.00 -2.48
C PHE A 67 15.54 -5.26 -3.20
N LYS A 68 15.54 -5.22 -4.54
CA LYS A 68 16.51 -4.39 -5.29
C LYS A 68 16.31 -2.89 -5.09
N ASP A 69 15.04 -2.47 -4.99
CA ASP A 69 14.61 -1.08 -4.83
C ASP A 69 13.96 -0.87 -3.46
N SER A 70 13.89 0.40 -3.01
CA SER A 70 13.10 0.75 -1.82
C SER A 70 11.61 0.43 -2.00
N ILE A 71 11.00 -0.17 -0.98
CA ILE A 71 9.58 -0.52 -0.98
C ILE A 71 8.74 0.77 -0.94
N ASN A 72 8.01 1.06 -2.02
CA ASN A 72 7.12 2.22 -2.18
C ASN A 72 6.14 2.02 -3.34
N ASP A 73 5.24 1.03 -3.25
CA ASP A 73 4.28 0.66 -4.32
C ASP A 73 3.17 -0.27 -3.79
N LEU A 74 2.30 -0.72 -4.68
CA LEU A 74 1.40 -1.85 -4.51
C LEU A 74 2.14 -3.17 -4.82
N TYR A 75 2.11 -4.10 -3.88
CA TYR A 75 2.71 -5.43 -4.01
C TYR A 75 1.64 -6.52 -3.95
N ASN A 76 1.83 -7.56 -4.75
CA ASN A 76 1.05 -8.79 -4.70
C ASN A 76 1.79 -9.84 -3.85
N VAL A 77 1.04 -10.55 -3.01
CA VAL A 77 1.50 -11.71 -2.22
C VAL A 77 0.61 -12.91 -2.58
N TRP A 78 1.11 -13.80 -3.44
CA TRP A 78 0.38 -14.96 -3.95
C TRP A 78 0.90 -16.26 -3.37
N PHE A 79 -0.02 -17.17 -3.04
CA PHE A 79 0.27 -18.47 -2.45
C PHE A 79 -0.16 -19.57 -3.43
N PHE A 80 0.68 -20.60 -3.58
CA PHE A 80 0.51 -21.67 -4.56
C PHE A 80 0.54 -23.04 -3.88
N LYS A 81 -0.35 -23.92 -4.34
CA LYS A 81 -0.38 -25.34 -4.01
C LYS A 81 -0.35 -26.18 -5.28
N ASN A 82 0.56 -27.15 -5.37
CA ASN A 82 0.76 -28.01 -6.55
C ASN A 82 0.81 -27.19 -7.86
N GLY A 83 1.52 -26.05 -7.83
CA GLY A 83 1.65 -25.10 -8.94
C GLY A 83 0.41 -24.26 -9.28
N LYS A 84 -0.74 -24.46 -8.61
CA LYS A 84 -1.95 -23.64 -8.77
C LYS A 84 -2.00 -22.54 -7.70
N MET A 85 -2.39 -21.33 -8.07
CA MET A 85 -2.63 -20.27 -7.10
C MET A 85 -3.84 -20.65 -6.22
N VAL A 86 -3.62 -20.72 -4.90
CA VAL A 86 -4.66 -20.96 -3.88
C VAL A 86 -5.01 -19.70 -3.10
N SER A 87 -4.15 -18.68 -3.14
CA SER A 87 -4.47 -17.37 -2.61
C SER A 87 -5.64 -16.72 -3.35
N SER A 88 -6.64 -16.28 -2.56
CA SER A 88 -7.77 -15.40 -2.87
C SER A 88 -7.78 -14.52 -4.13
N PRO A 89 -8.99 -14.07 -4.56
CA PRO A 89 -9.15 -12.98 -5.52
C PRO A 89 -8.20 -11.81 -5.28
N MET A 90 -7.67 -11.26 -6.38
CA MET A 90 -6.58 -10.28 -6.45
C MET A 90 -6.64 -9.14 -5.40
N GLN A 91 -7.84 -8.67 -5.06
CA GLN A 91 -8.07 -7.62 -4.05
C GLN A 91 -7.65 -7.98 -2.61
N TYR A 92 -7.43 -9.25 -2.27
CA TYR A 92 -7.00 -9.69 -0.94
C TYR A 92 -5.51 -10.12 -0.89
N SER A 93 -4.84 -10.23 -2.03
CA SER A 93 -3.38 -10.48 -2.10
C SER A 93 -2.57 -9.19 -2.31
N GLN A 94 -3.24 -8.04 -2.43
CA GLN A 94 -2.62 -6.75 -2.71
C GLN A 94 -2.41 -5.90 -1.45
N LEU A 95 -1.16 -5.47 -1.24
CA LEU A 95 -0.72 -4.66 -0.11
C LEU A 95 -0.01 -3.40 -0.61
N TRP A 96 -0.55 -2.24 -0.24
CA TRP A 96 0.13 -0.95 -0.41
C TRP A 96 1.20 -0.79 0.66
N LEU A 97 2.47 -0.76 0.26
CA LEU A 97 3.62 -0.74 1.16
C LEU A 97 4.55 0.43 0.86
N ASN A 98 5.00 1.12 1.90
CA ASN A 98 6.06 2.13 1.82
C ASN A 98 6.88 2.12 3.13
N GLY A 99 8.18 1.87 3.03
CA GLY A 99 9.06 1.90 4.20
C GLY A 99 10.33 1.06 4.05
N LYS A 100 10.93 0.73 5.20
CA LYS A 100 12.13 -0.10 5.34
C LYS A 100 11.89 -1.15 6.41
N ASN A 101 12.49 -2.32 6.23
CA ASN A 101 12.41 -3.43 7.19
C ASN A 101 10.98 -3.75 7.62
N ILE A 102 10.07 -3.79 6.64
CA ILE A 102 8.64 -3.97 6.86
C ILE A 102 8.41 -5.36 7.45
N GLU A 103 7.62 -5.44 8.52
CA GLU A 103 7.14 -6.71 9.08
C GLU A 103 5.65 -6.87 8.79
N ILE A 104 5.25 -8.02 8.27
CA ILE A 104 3.86 -8.35 7.95
C ILE A 104 3.49 -9.60 8.74
N LYS A 105 2.50 -9.47 9.63
CA LYS A 105 2.01 -10.54 10.51
C LYS A 105 0.59 -10.87 10.09
N GLY A 106 0.31 -12.16 9.87
CA GLY A 106 -0.97 -12.58 9.33
C GLY A 106 -1.24 -14.07 9.39
N THR A 107 -2.43 -14.42 8.93
CA THR A 107 -2.92 -15.80 8.79
C THR A 107 -3.34 -16.06 7.34
N ILE A 108 -3.16 -17.28 6.85
CA ILE A 108 -3.73 -17.74 5.57
C ILE A 108 -4.94 -18.65 5.87
N ASP A 109 -6.12 -18.21 5.45
CA ASP A 109 -7.37 -19.00 5.42
C ASP A 109 -8.15 -18.60 4.15
N LYS A 110 -7.89 -19.30 3.05
CA LYS A 110 -8.35 -19.03 1.66
C LYS A 110 -7.96 -17.65 1.11
N LYS A 111 -7.30 -16.84 1.93
CA LYS A 111 -6.88 -15.47 1.69
C LYS A 111 -5.81 -15.08 2.69
N LEU A 112 -5.03 -14.07 2.33
CA LEU A 112 -4.17 -13.38 3.27
C LEU A 112 -5.03 -12.53 4.22
N ILE A 113 -4.99 -12.85 5.50
CA ILE A 113 -5.58 -12.07 6.59
C ILE A 113 -4.42 -11.36 7.26
N ILE A 114 -4.40 -10.03 7.20
CA ILE A 114 -3.37 -9.21 7.83
C ILE A 114 -3.80 -8.88 9.26
N ASP A 115 -3.02 -9.34 10.23
CA ASP A 115 -3.21 -9.00 11.64
C ASP A 115 -2.52 -7.66 11.96
N THR A 116 -1.32 -7.45 11.42
CA THR A 116 -0.53 -6.22 11.60
C THR A 116 0.55 -6.05 10.53
N ILE A 117 0.83 -4.81 10.18
CA ILE A 117 2.02 -4.41 9.41
C ILE A 117 2.81 -3.39 10.23
N ILE A 118 4.12 -3.58 10.36
CA ILE A 118 5.04 -2.67 11.05
C ILE A 118 5.99 -2.09 10.00
N GLY A 119 6.33 -0.80 10.13
CA GLY A 119 7.24 -0.12 9.21
C GLY A 119 6.61 0.35 7.91
N SER A 120 5.28 0.33 7.77
CA SER A 120 4.59 0.85 6.58
C SER A 120 3.16 1.37 6.88
N ASP A 121 3.07 2.64 7.26
CA ASP A 121 1.80 3.35 7.53
C ASP A 121 0.87 3.42 6.31
N LEU A 122 1.43 3.34 5.09
CA LEU A 122 0.67 3.41 3.85
C LEU A 122 -0.49 2.41 3.82
N TYR A 123 -0.26 1.18 4.29
CA TYR A 123 -1.28 0.14 4.35
C TYR A 123 -2.52 0.64 5.12
N TYR A 124 -2.32 1.16 6.34
CA TYR A 124 -3.41 1.67 7.18
C TYR A 124 -4.02 2.95 6.62
N ASN A 125 -3.23 3.82 6.00
CA ASN A 125 -3.72 5.01 5.29
C ASN A 125 -4.68 4.60 4.15
N THR A 126 -4.38 3.53 3.39
CA THR A 126 -5.27 3.07 2.33
C THR A 126 -6.59 2.49 2.88
N LYS A 127 -6.56 1.78 4.01
CA LYS A 127 -7.78 1.28 4.68
C LYS A 127 -8.63 2.41 5.26
N ARG A 128 -8.00 3.45 5.81
CA ARG A 128 -8.67 4.66 6.28
C ARG A 128 -9.34 5.41 5.12
N TYR A 129 -8.60 5.72 4.05
CA TYR A 129 -9.16 6.29 2.81
C TYR A 129 -10.36 5.49 2.28
N GLN A 130 -10.24 4.16 2.17
CA GLN A 130 -11.34 3.30 1.70
C GLN A 130 -12.58 3.36 2.59
N THR A 131 -12.41 3.58 3.90
CA THR A 131 -13.50 3.67 4.88
C THR A 131 -14.17 5.04 4.83
N GLU A 132 -13.36 6.11 4.86
CA GLU A 132 -13.81 7.50 4.77
C GLU A 132 -14.52 7.78 3.44
N TYR A 133 -13.92 7.37 2.31
CA TYR A 133 -14.52 7.53 0.98
C TYR A 133 -15.88 6.83 0.87
N LYS A 134 -16.02 5.63 1.45
CA LYS A 134 -17.32 4.93 1.53
C LYS A 134 -18.31 5.64 2.46
N SER A 135 -17.84 6.34 3.48
CA SER A 135 -18.70 7.07 4.41
C SER A 135 -19.36 8.27 3.74
N LEU A 136 -18.65 8.99 2.86
CA LEU A 136 -19.18 10.14 2.11
C LEU A 136 -20.48 9.79 1.36
N TYR A 137 -20.54 8.62 0.72
CA TYR A 137 -21.75 8.16 0.04
C TYR A 137 -22.88 7.75 1.00
N LYS A 138 -22.55 7.30 2.23
CA LYS A 138 -23.56 6.99 3.25
C LYS A 138 -24.16 8.24 3.88
N THR A 139 -23.41 9.34 3.93
CA THR A 139 -23.85 10.64 4.45
C THR A 139 -24.47 11.55 3.39
N ASN A 140 -24.60 11.08 2.14
CA ASN A 140 -25.04 11.87 0.98
C ASN A 140 -24.19 13.13 0.75
N ALA A 141 -22.87 13.02 0.98
CA ALA A 141 -21.90 14.09 0.70
C ALA A 141 -22.02 14.59 -0.75
N ASP A 142 -21.94 15.91 -0.92
CA ASP A 142 -22.09 16.51 -2.24
C ASP A 142 -20.83 16.32 -3.12
N SER A 143 -20.93 16.71 -4.40
CA SER A 143 -19.81 16.52 -5.33
C SER A 143 -18.59 17.39 -5.00
N SER A 144 -18.78 18.54 -4.36
CA SER A 144 -17.72 19.44 -3.89
C SER A 144 -16.99 18.84 -2.69
N GLU A 145 -17.73 18.30 -1.71
CA GLU A 145 -17.19 17.61 -0.54
C GLU A 145 -16.35 16.39 -0.97
N ILE A 146 -16.89 15.53 -1.84
CA ILE A 146 -16.17 14.35 -2.35
C ILE A 146 -14.93 14.78 -3.16
N ASN A 147 -15.02 15.81 -3.99
CA ASN A 147 -13.86 16.32 -4.74
C ASN A 147 -12.78 16.91 -3.82
N THR A 148 -13.17 17.59 -2.74
CA THR A 148 -12.25 18.15 -1.73
C THR A 148 -11.52 17.03 -0.99
N PHE A 149 -12.25 16.00 -0.57
CA PHE A 149 -11.67 14.80 0.05
C PHE A 149 -10.67 14.09 -0.88
N LEU A 150 -11.01 13.93 -2.16
CA LEU A 150 -10.13 13.30 -3.15
C LEU A 150 -8.85 14.11 -3.40
N LEU A 151 -8.96 15.42 -3.63
CA LEU A 151 -7.79 16.30 -3.82
C LEU A 151 -6.89 16.32 -2.59
N LYS A 152 -7.48 16.38 -1.38
CA LYS A 152 -6.71 16.27 -0.14
C LYS A 152 -5.94 14.95 -0.07
N ASN A 153 -6.59 13.82 -0.34
CA ASN A 153 -5.89 12.52 -0.27
C ASN A 153 -4.84 12.34 -1.37
N ILE A 154 -4.99 12.98 -2.54
CA ILE A 154 -3.94 13.03 -3.58
C ILE A 154 -2.74 13.84 -3.06
N GLN A 155 -2.98 14.99 -2.42
CA GLN A 155 -1.93 15.83 -1.82
C GLN A 155 -1.25 15.18 -0.60
N ASP A 156 -2.00 14.47 0.24
CA ASP A 156 -1.45 13.76 1.41
C ASP A 156 -0.57 12.55 1.02
N ASN A 157 -0.76 12.01 -0.20
CA ASN A 157 0.01 10.89 -0.74
C ASN A 157 0.86 11.32 -1.96
N PHE A 158 1.26 12.59 -2.02
CA PHE A 158 1.83 13.21 -3.23
C PHE A 158 3.03 12.47 -3.85
N ASP A 159 3.95 11.97 -3.02
CA ASP A 159 5.15 11.25 -3.47
C ASP A 159 4.99 9.71 -3.46
N ASN A 160 3.75 9.22 -3.41
CA ASN A 160 3.43 7.79 -3.31
C ASN A 160 2.51 7.33 -4.47
N PRO A 161 2.74 6.14 -5.07
CA PRO A 161 1.89 5.65 -6.17
C PRO A 161 0.43 5.41 -5.78
N PHE A 162 0.08 5.36 -4.49
CA PHE A 162 -1.30 5.32 -4.02
C PHE A 162 -2.11 6.59 -4.35
N SER A 163 -1.46 7.73 -4.61
CA SER A 163 -2.17 8.91 -5.15
C SER A 163 -2.82 8.64 -6.50
N LEU A 164 -2.23 7.76 -7.32
CA LEU A 164 -2.63 7.50 -8.70
C LEU A 164 -4.07 6.92 -8.82
N PRO A 165 -4.48 5.84 -8.12
CA PRO A 165 -5.88 5.39 -8.13
C PRO A 165 -6.88 6.42 -7.56
N ILE A 166 -6.43 7.32 -6.67
CA ILE A 166 -7.27 8.42 -6.17
C ILE A 166 -7.45 9.49 -7.27
N MET A 167 -6.39 9.80 -8.04
CA MET A 167 -6.49 10.61 -9.26
C MET A 167 -7.48 10.00 -10.25
N SER A 168 -7.41 8.68 -10.53
CA SER A 168 -8.37 8.00 -11.41
C SER A 168 -9.82 8.21 -10.94
N THR A 169 -10.06 8.07 -9.64
CA THR A 169 -11.38 8.30 -9.04
C THR A 169 -11.88 9.74 -9.26
N TYR A 170 -11.00 10.73 -9.07
CA TYR A 170 -11.31 12.14 -9.33
C TYR A 170 -11.56 12.40 -10.82
N ILE A 171 -10.71 11.85 -11.70
CA ILE A 171 -10.79 11.97 -13.17
C ILE A 171 -12.12 11.42 -13.66
N PHE A 172 -12.53 10.23 -13.21
CA PHE A 172 -13.78 9.59 -13.57
C PHE A 172 -14.99 10.45 -13.17
N ARG A 173 -15.03 10.91 -11.91
CA ARG A 173 -16.11 11.77 -11.41
C ARG A 173 -16.22 13.11 -12.14
N ASN A 174 -15.10 13.67 -12.57
CA ASN A 174 -15.02 15.01 -13.16
C ASN A 174 -14.75 14.99 -14.68
N GLN A 175 -14.97 13.86 -15.37
CA GLN A 175 -14.56 13.68 -16.76
C GLN A 175 -15.17 14.70 -17.75
N ASN A 176 -16.36 15.23 -17.42
CA ASN A 176 -17.05 16.26 -18.21
C ASN A 176 -16.82 17.69 -17.69
N ASN A 177 -16.02 17.86 -16.63
CA ASN A 177 -15.72 19.16 -16.02
C ASN A 177 -14.24 19.53 -16.22
N LYS A 178 -13.97 20.19 -17.35
CA LYS A 178 -12.61 20.60 -17.75
C LYS A 178 -11.93 21.55 -16.75
N SER A 179 -12.69 22.30 -15.95
CA SER A 179 -12.14 23.14 -14.89
C SER A 179 -11.57 22.29 -13.75
N LYS A 180 -12.34 21.30 -13.28
CA LYS A 180 -11.90 20.35 -12.24
C LYS A 180 -10.71 19.49 -12.71
N LEU A 181 -10.69 19.06 -13.97
CA LEU A 181 -9.51 18.37 -14.53
C LEU A 181 -8.26 19.28 -14.57
N LYS A 182 -8.40 20.58 -14.84
CA LYS A 182 -7.27 21.53 -14.77
C LYS A 182 -6.77 21.73 -13.34
N GLU A 183 -7.66 21.81 -12.36
CA GLU A 183 -7.33 21.86 -10.92
C GLU A 183 -6.50 20.64 -10.51
N LEU A 184 -6.93 19.43 -10.89
CA LEU A 184 -6.15 18.21 -10.65
C LEU A 184 -4.77 18.28 -11.33
N HIS A 185 -4.69 18.70 -12.59
CA HIS A 185 -3.41 18.79 -13.31
C HIS A 185 -2.44 19.79 -12.67
N GLN A 186 -2.92 20.94 -12.19
CA GLN A 186 -2.11 21.92 -11.46
C GLN A 186 -1.55 21.38 -10.14
N LEU A 187 -2.26 20.46 -9.48
CA LEU A 187 -1.76 19.74 -8.32
C LEU A 187 -0.69 18.72 -8.75
N VAL A 188 -1.01 17.79 -9.65
CA VAL A 188 -0.18 16.59 -9.88
C VAL A 188 0.99 16.77 -10.85
N ASN A 189 1.03 17.83 -11.67
CA ASN A 189 2.11 18.02 -12.64
C ASN A 189 3.52 18.17 -12.02
N LYS A 190 3.59 18.47 -10.71
CA LYS A 190 4.82 18.54 -9.91
C LYS A 190 5.28 17.18 -9.35
N GLN A 191 4.49 16.11 -9.48
CA GLN A 191 4.89 14.77 -9.04
C GLN A 191 6.14 14.29 -9.79
N SER A 192 6.89 13.37 -9.19
CA SER A 192 8.10 12.80 -9.79
C SER A 192 7.80 12.06 -11.11
N ASP A 193 8.81 11.97 -11.97
CA ASP A 193 8.66 11.29 -13.27
C ASP A 193 8.42 9.77 -13.12
N LEU A 194 8.78 9.18 -11.97
CA LEU A 194 8.42 7.80 -11.61
C LEU A 194 6.90 7.64 -11.46
N LEU A 195 6.20 8.63 -10.88
CA LEU A 195 4.74 8.61 -10.73
C LEU A 195 4.03 8.95 -12.05
N LYS A 196 4.56 9.90 -12.82
CA LYS A 196 4.02 10.27 -14.14
C LYS A 196 4.09 9.12 -15.14
N ASN A 197 5.16 8.32 -15.08
CA ASN A 197 5.43 7.21 -15.99
C ASN A 197 5.23 5.84 -15.31
N HIS A 198 4.37 5.77 -14.28
CA HIS A 198 4.13 4.52 -13.55
C HIS A 198 3.66 3.41 -14.50
N SER A 199 4.42 2.32 -14.54
CA SER A 199 4.24 1.14 -15.40
C SER A 199 2.81 0.61 -15.44
N PHE A 200 2.15 0.57 -14.27
CA PHE A 200 0.78 0.04 -14.11
C PHE A 200 -0.32 1.13 -14.04
N PHE A 201 0.00 2.35 -13.58
CA PHE A 201 -1.00 3.37 -13.23
C PHE A 201 -0.85 4.62 -14.12
N ASN A 202 -1.40 4.56 -15.32
CA ASN A 202 -1.17 5.56 -16.37
C ASN A 202 -2.06 6.84 -16.28
N TYR A 203 -2.59 7.18 -15.10
CA TYR A 203 -3.62 8.20 -14.95
C TYR A 203 -3.16 9.64 -15.24
N HIS A 204 -1.86 9.92 -15.19
CA HIS A 204 -1.28 11.16 -15.73
C HIS A 204 -1.56 11.30 -17.23
N LYS A 205 -1.33 10.23 -18.01
CA LYS A 205 -1.61 10.18 -19.45
C LYS A 205 -3.12 10.24 -19.74
N GLU A 206 -3.95 9.66 -18.88
CA GLU A 206 -5.42 9.78 -18.98
C GLU A 206 -5.89 11.22 -18.78
N LEU A 207 -5.38 11.90 -17.75
CA LEU A 207 -5.68 13.30 -17.45
C LEU A 207 -5.28 14.21 -18.62
N GLU A 208 -4.05 14.05 -19.12
CA GLU A 208 -3.55 14.75 -20.32
C GLU A 208 -4.46 14.54 -21.54
N LYS A 209 -4.88 13.29 -21.81
CA LYS A 209 -5.80 12.99 -22.90
C LYS A 209 -7.13 13.74 -22.74
N LYS A 210 -7.74 13.72 -21.56
CA LYS A 210 -9.02 14.39 -21.29
C LYS A 210 -8.91 15.93 -21.34
N LEU A 211 -7.77 16.50 -20.98
CA LEU A 211 -7.53 17.96 -21.10
C LEU A 211 -7.35 18.43 -22.54
N ARG A 212 -6.75 17.59 -23.39
CA ARG A 212 -6.55 17.88 -24.83
C ARG A 212 -7.83 17.81 -25.66
N ILE A 213 -8.83 17.02 -25.26
CA ILE A 213 -10.14 17.01 -25.90
C ILE A 213 -10.77 18.40 -25.74
N THR A 214 -10.90 19.13 -26.85
CA THR A 214 -11.54 20.44 -26.91
C THR A 214 -13.04 20.32 -27.08
N GLU A 215 -13.49 19.43 -27.97
CA GLU A 215 -14.88 19.08 -28.24
C GLU A 215 -15.00 17.56 -28.46
N LEU A 216 -16.19 17.01 -28.23
CA LEU A 216 -16.55 15.69 -28.76
C LEU A 216 -16.94 15.88 -30.23
N ASP A 217 -16.14 15.33 -31.13
CA ASP A 217 -16.50 15.23 -32.55
C ASP A 217 -17.61 14.17 -32.71
N ILE A 218 -18.86 14.61 -32.60
CA ILE A 218 -20.05 13.75 -32.73
C ILE A 218 -20.19 13.26 -34.18
N ASP A 219 -19.75 14.06 -35.16
CA ASP A 219 -19.83 13.72 -36.58
C ASP A 219 -18.93 12.51 -36.92
N SER A 220 -17.81 12.34 -36.21
CA SER A 220 -16.94 11.15 -36.32
C SER A 220 -17.60 9.83 -35.87
N LEU A 221 -18.64 9.89 -35.03
CA LEU A 221 -19.35 8.71 -34.51
C LEU A 221 -20.47 8.23 -35.43
N ASP A 222 -21.14 9.14 -36.15
CA ASP A 222 -22.27 8.80 -37.03
C ASP A 222 -21.82 8.06 -38.31
N LEU A 223 -20.54 8.22 -38.69
CA LEU A 223 -19.91 7.50 -39.81
C LEU A 223 -19.64 6.01 -39.51
N GLN A 224 -19.57 5.58 -38.25
CA GLN A 224 -19.32 4.17 -37.89
C GLN A 224 -20.59 3.31 -37.75
N GLN A 225 -21.79 3.90 -37.91
CA GLN A 225 -23.07 3.16 -37.86
C GLN A 225 -23.74 3.02 -39.24
N LYS A 226 -23.05 3.40 -40.33
CA LYS A 226 -23.59 3.39 -41.72
C LYS A 226 -22.80 2.50 -42.69
N THR A 227 -22.07 1.51 -42.17
CA THR A 227 -21.40 0.42 -42.92
C THR A 227 -21.76 -0.93 -42.32
#